data_AF-A0A5B6YTV2-F1
#
_entry.id   AF-A0A5B6YTV2-F1
#
_cell.length_a   1.000
_cell.length_b   1.000
_cell.length_c   1.000
_cell.angle_alpha   90.00
_cell.angle_beta   90.00
_cell.angle_gamma   90.00
#
_symmetry.space_group_name_H-M   'P 1'
#
loop_
_entity.id
_entity.type
_entity.pdbx_description
1 polymer ?
#
loop_
_entity_poly.entity_id
_entity_poly.type
_entity_poly.pdbx_seq_one_letter_code
_entity_poly.pdbx_strand_id
1 'polypeptide(L)'
;MSYRKPPETEFQKYIRATKPDMMGFASIDTTEAEKSVLYDHRPLPLYGDDYLRVCRIPRRKGANFRDLPGIVVGDDNVVRRDPAMEPILMPSGKPWVPDYAINFCGGKSTRPFARLWWDETVATVLCRPDPHSQVILHPEQDRVLTVRECARLQGFPDYYEFCGDVKERYCQVGNAVAVPVARALGYALGMAAQKLSGDEPLTTLPPKFSHSTTIQLLQSLSNGV
;
A
#
# COMPACT_ATOMS: atom_id res chain seq x y z
N MET A 1 2.94 2.83 -17.61
CA MET A 1 4.31 2.33 -17.90
C MET A 1 4.24 0.82 -18.06
N SER A 2 5.25 0.13 -18.58
CA SER A 2 5.22 -1.34 -18.66
C SER A 2 5.79 -1.98 -17.39
N TYR A 3 5.27 -3.16 -17.02
CA TYR A 3 5.93 -3.98 -16.00
C TYR A 3 7.32 -4.41 -16.45
N ARG A 4 8.29 -4.36 -15.54
CA ARG A 4 9.66 -4.83 -15.81
C ARG A 4 9.84 -6.33 -15.59
N LYS A 5 8.99 -6.93 -14.75
CA LYS A 5 9.07 -8.33 -14.33
C LYS A 5 7.70 -9.02 -14.38
N PRO A 6 7.65 -10.35 -14.57
CA PRO A 6 6.44 -11.13 -14.35
C PRO A 6 6.00 -11.08 -12.87
N PRO A 7 4.76 -11.44 -12.53
CA PRO A 7 4.33 -11.55 -11.14
C PRO A 7 5.12 -12.64 -10.41
N GLU A 8 5.58 -12.35 -9.20
CA GLU A 8 6.43 -13.23 -8.39
C GLU A 8 5.62 -13.98 -7.31
N THR A 9 4.43 -13.48 -6.94
CA THR A 9 3.58 -14.09 -5.90
C THR A 9 2.17 -14.39 -6.40
N GLU A 10 1.45 -15.29 -5.72
CA GLU A 10 0.05 -15.61 -6.03
C GLU A 10 -0.85 -14.37 -5.97
N PHE A 11 -0.62 -13.50 -4.98
CA PHE A 11 -1.30 -12.23 -4.90
C PHE A 11 -1.04 -11.37 -6.14
N GLN A 12 0.22 -11.21 -6.55
CA GLN A 12 0.57 -10.45 -7.75
C GLN A 12 -0.01 -11.05 -9.03
N LYS A 13 -0.09 -12.38 -9.14
CA LYS A 13 -0.76 -13.05 -10.26
C LYS A 13 -2.25 -12.69 -10.29
N TYR A 14 -2.91 -12.74 -9.13
CA TYR A 14 -4.31 -12.38 -8.98
C TYR A 14 -4.57 -10.92 -9.37
N ILE A 15 -3.94 -9.94 -8.72
CA ILE A 15 -4.22 -8.52 -9.02
C ILE A 15 -3.85 -8.09 -10.45
N ARG A 16 -2.95 -8.81 -11.13
CA ARG A 16 -2.57 -8.57 -12.53
C ARG A 16 -3.44 -9.30 -13.55
N ALA A 17 -4.42 -10.09 -13.12
CA ALA A 17 -5.36 -10.75 -14.02
C ALA A 17 -6.16 -9.72 -14.83
N THR A 18 -6.62 -10.12 -16.01
CA THR A 18 -7.35 -9.22 -16.91
C THR A 18 -8.76 -8.95 -16.40
N LYS A 19 -9.38 -7.87 -16.87
CA LYS A 19 -10.77 -7.54 -16.54
C LYS A 19 -11.76 -8.65 -16.92
N PRO A 20 -11.65 -9.29 -18.11
CA PRO A 20 -12.45 -10.48 -18.43
C PRO A 20 -12.29 -11.61 -17.42
N ASP A 21 -11.05 -11.95 -17.03
CA ASP A 21 -10.79 -13.03 -16.06
C ASP A 21 -11.46 -12.78 -14.71
N MET A 22 -11.36 -11.52 -14.24
CA MET A 22 -11.93 -11.10 -12.97
C MET A 22 -13.45 -11.05 -12.97
N MET A 23 -14.06 -10.66 -14.08
CA MET A 23 -15.52 -10.51 -14.19
C MET A 23 -16.24 -11.77 -14.71
N GLY A 24 -15.52 -12.75 -15.25
CA GLY A 24 -16.11 -13.96 -15.81
C GLY A 24 -16.75 -13.77 -17.18
N PHE A 25 -16.36 -12.73 -17.94
CA PHE A 25 -16.80 -12.57 -19.32
C PHE A 25 -15.93 -13.43 -20.25
N ALA A 26 -16.55 -14.19 -21.15
CA ALA A 26 -15.82 -14.86 -22.23
C ALA A 26 -15.05 -13.79 -23.02
N SER A 27 -13.75 -14.03 -23.25
CA SER A 27 -12.92 -13.13 -24.04
C SER A 27 -13.52 -13.00 -25.44
N ILE A 28 -14.10 -11.85 -25.75
CA ILE A 28 -14.27 -11.44 -27.14
C ILE A 28 -12.85 -11.35 -27.69
N ASP A 29 -12.56 -12.09 -28.76
CA ASP A 29 -11.27 -12.18 -29.44
C ASP A 29 -10.48 -10.87 -29.35
N THR A 30 -9.60 -10.81 -28.36
CA THR A 30 -8.58 -9.77 -28.24
C THR A 30 -7.29 -10.47 -28.63
N THR A 31 -7.15 -10.60 -29.95
CA THR A 31 -5.87 -10.81 -30.60
C THR A 31 -4.87 -9.80 -30.05
N GLU A 32 -3.70 -10.31 -29.66
CA GLU A 32 -2.60 -9.61 -29.00
C GLU A 32 -2.78 -9.44 -27.48
N ALA A 33 -1.89 -10.09 -26.75
CA ALA A 33 -1.64 -9.81 -25.34
C ALA A 33 -1.42 -8.30 -25.17
N GLU A 34 -2.48 -7.58 -24.78
CA GLU A 34 -2.38 -6.19 -24.35
C GLU A 34 -1.27 -6.15 -23.30
N LYS A 35 -0.13 -5.55 -23.68
CA LYS A 35 1.06 -5.47 -22.85
C LYS A 35 0.63 -4.93 -21.50
N SER A 36 0.59 -5.79 -20.49
CA SER A 36 0.18 -5.49 -19.11
C SER A 36 0.71 -4.10 -18.71
N VAL A 37 -0.18 -3.12 -18.72
CA VAL A 37 0.17 -1.73 -18.43
C VAL A 37 0.12 -1.55 -16.92
N LEU A 38 1.18 -0.98 -16.37
CA LEU A 38 1.26 -0.53 -14.98
C LEU A 38 0.78 0.92 -14.93
N TYR A 39 -0.46 1.09 -14.46
CA TYR A 39 -1.10 2.37 -14.20
C TYR A 39 -0.73 2.92 -12.82
N ASP A 40 -0.76 4.24 -12.66
CA ASP A 40 -0.68 4.94 -11.35
C ASP A 40 0.52 4.61 -10.46
N HIS A 41 1.59 4.02 -11.01
CA HIS A 41 2.82 3.79 -10.26
C HIS A 41 3.63 5.09 -10.16
N ARG A 42 3.09 6.04 -9.41
CA ARG A 42 3.60 7.39 -9.20
C ARG A 42 3.53 7.73 -7.70
N PRO A 43 4.65 8.07 -7.04
CA PRO A 43 4.64 8.54 -5.66
C PRO A 43 4.18 10.00 -5.57
N LEU A 44 3.79 10.44 -4.37
CA LEU A 44 3.73 11.88 -4.10
C LEU A 44 5.17 12.41 -4.10
N PRO A 45 5.50 13.42 -4.92
CA PRO A 45 6.87 13.93 -4.98
C PRO A 45 7.22 14.61 -3.65
N LEU A 46 8.38 14.22 -3.11
CA LEU A 46 8.99 14.88 -1.96
C LEU A 46 9.96 15.94 -2.47
N TYR A 47 9.93 17.13 -1.88
CA TYR A 47 10.75 18.26 -2.30
C TYR A 47 11.63 18.78 -1.16
N GLY A 48 12.77 19.37 -1.54
CA GLY A 48 13.68 20.06 -0.63
C GLY A 48 14.11 19.18 0.55
N ASP A 49 13.93 19.72 1.75
CA ASP A 49 14.39 19.11 3.01
C ASP A 49 13.81 17.71 3.26
N ASP A 50 12.55 17.48 2.89
CA ASP A 50 11.91 16.17 3.14
C ASP A 50 12.51 15.07 2.28
N TYR A 51 12.85 15.40 1.03
CA TYR A 51 13.57 14.45 0.18
C TYR A 51 14.96 14.14 0.74
N LEU A 52 15.70 15.16 1.18
CA LEU A 52 17.02 14.98 1.79
C LEU A 52 16.95 14.09 3.04
N ARG A 53 15.94 14.30 3.90
CA ARG A 53 15.71 13.45 5.07
C ARG A 53 15.48 12.00 4.67
N VAL A 54 14.56 11.75 3.74
CA VAL A 54 14.23 10.39 3.28
C VAL A 54 15.44 9.68 2.69
N CYS A 55 16.27 10.37 1.90
CA CYS A 55 17.53 9.82 1.37
C CYS A 55 18.52 9.40 2.47
N ARG A 56 18.45 10.02 3.66
CA ARG A 56 19.33 9.71 4.78
C ARG A 56 18.78 8.62 5.70
N ILE A 57 17.50 8.24 5.56
CA ILE A 57 16.91 7.14 6.32
C ILE A 57 17.50 5.81 5.81
N PRO A 58 18.12 4.99 6.69
CA PRO A 58 18.68 3.70 6.30
C PRO A 58 17.66 2.78 5.62
N ARG A 59 18.14 1.90 4.73
CA ARG A 59 17.33 0.89 4.04
C ARG A 59 17.36 -0.42 4.82
N ARG A 60 16.72 -0.43 5.99
CA ARG A 60 16.59 -1.59 6.88
C ARG A 60 15.25 -1.56 7.59
N LYS A 61 14.80 -2.73 8.07
CA LYS A 61 13.61 -2.84 8.90
C LYS A 61 13.72 -1.95 10.15
N GLY A 62 12.64 -1.24 10.45
CA GLY A 62 12.54 -0.34 11.61
C GLY A 62 13.25 1.00 11.47
N ALA A 63 13.87 1.30 10.32
CA ALA A 63 14.52 2.59 10.08
C ALA A 63 13.50 3.74 10.09
N ASN A 64 13.83 4.83 10.78
CA ASN A 64 12.94 5.99 10.94
C ASN A 64 13.72 7.28 11.24
N PHE A 65 13.02 8.38 11.54
CA PHE A 65 13.66 9.66 11.84
C PHE A 65 14.67 9.61 12.99
N ARG A 66 14.58 8.61 13.89
CA ARG A 66 15.53 8.39 14.99
C ARG A 66 16.95 8.07 14.51
N ASP A 67 17.11 7.63 13.26
CA ASP A 67 18.40 7.37 12.62
C ASP A 67 19.06 8.64 12.04
N LEU A 68 18.37 9.79 12.07
CA LEU A 68 18.91 11.06 11.58
C LEU A 68 19.87 11.67 12.63
N PRO A 69 20.87 12.46 12.18
CA PRO A 69 21.84 13.07 13.09
C PRO A 69 21.23 14.17 13.98
N GLY A 70 21.84 14.41 15.14
CA GLY A 70 21.48 15.50 16.06
C GLY A 70 20.40 15.17 17.08
N ILE A 71 20.14 13.89 17.33
CA ILE A 71 19.19 13.42 18.36
C ILE A 71 19.75 12.21 19.13
N VAL A 72 19.25 12.04 20.35
CA VAL A 72 19.51 10.89 21.22
C VAL A 72 18.20 10.37 21.78
N VAL A 73 18.13 9.05 22.00
CA VAL A 73 16.99 8.40 22.65
C VAL A 73 17.41 8.10 24.09
N GLY A 74 16.73 8.70 25.06
CA GLY A 74 17.00 8.43 26.47
C GLY A 74 16.49 7.06 26.92
N ASP A 75 16.85 6.65 28.13
CA ASP A 75 16.41 5.37 28.73
C ASP A 75 14.88 5.27 28.87
N ASP A 76 14.18 6.40 28.86
CA ASP A 76 12.73 6.52 28.88
C ASP A 76 12.07 6.37 27.50
N ASN A 77 12.87 6.01 26.48
CA ASN A 77 12.48 5.87 25.07
C ASN A 77 11.97 7.19 24.43
N VAL A 78 12.34 8.34 25.01
CA VAL A 78 11.98 9.66 24.50
C VAL A 78 13.15 10.25 23.71
N VAL A 79 12.85 10.69 22.48
CA VAL A 79 13.79 11.43 21.64
C VAL A 79 14.03 12.82 22.20
N ARG A 80 15.30 13.22 22.25
CA ARG A 80 15.75 14.58 22.59
C ARG A 80 16.82 15.04 21.60
N ARG A 81 17.03 16.34 21.51
CA ARG A 81 18.23 16.90 20.85
C ARG A 81 19.45 16.50 21.66
N ASP A 82 20.52 16.15 20.98
CA ASP A 82 21.81 15.89 21.63
C ASP A 82 22.42 17.23 22.08
N PRO A 83 22.58 17.51 23.39
CA PRO A 83 23.18 18.75 23.87
C PRO A 83 24.70 18.81 23.65
N ALA A 84 25.36 17.66 23.42
CA ALA A 84 26.80 17.58 23.23
C ALA A 84 27.24 17.74 21.76
N MET A 85 26.29 17.65 20.82
CA MET A 85 26.55 17.75 19.39
C MET A 85 26.19 19.14 18.87
N GLU A 86 27.08 19.76 18.10
CA GLU A 86 26.75 20.98 17.39
C GLU A 86 25.58 20.75 16.41
N PRO A 87 24.69 21.74 16.21
CA PRO A 87 23.56 21.60 15.30
C PRO A 87 24.01 21.22 13.89
N ILE A 88 23.80 19.96 13.51
CA ILE A 88 24.02 19.54 12.12
C ILE A 88 22.84 20.04 11.30
N LEU A 89 23.11 21.01 10.42
CA LEU A 89 22.12 21.63 9.56
C LEU A 89 22.14 21.01 8.15
N MET A 90 21.00 21.06 7.50
CA MET A 90 20.87 20.77 6.08
C MET A 90 21.31 21.99 5.24
N PRO A 91 21.47 21.85 3.91
CA PRO A 91 21.79 22.98 3.03
C PRO A 91 20.81 24.16 3.13
N SER A 92 19.57 23.93 3.57
CA SER A 92 18.57 24.97 3.82
C SER A 92 18.75 25.74 5.15
N GLY A 93 19.73 25.37 5.98
CA GLY A 93 19.95 25.94 7.31
C GLY A 93 19.02 25.37 8.40
N LYS A 94 18.13 24.43 8.06
CA LYS A 94 17.25 23.76 9.04
C LYS A 94 17.89 22.51 9.63
N PRO A 95 17.50 22.08 10.84
CA PRO A 95 17.97 20.82 11.41
C PRO A 95 17.44 19.60 10.63
N TRP A 96 18.22 18.51 10.66
CA TRP A 96 17.84 17.24 10.05
C TRP A 96 16.54 16.68 10.60
N VAL A 97 16.39 16.64 11.92
CA VAL A 97 15.14 16.24 12.57
C VAL A 97 14.26 17.48 12.82
N PRO A 98 13.01 17.52 12.35
CA PRO A 98 12.07 18.60 12.69
C PRO A 98 11.58 18.52 14.13
N ASP A 99 11.25 19.65 14.75
CA ASP A 99 10.77 19.69 16.15
C ASP A 99 9.43 18.96 16.34
N TYR A 100 8.55 18.97 15.32
CA TYR A 100 7.30 18.20 15.39
C TYR A 100 7.56 16.71 15.57
N ALA A 101 8.63 16.15 14.96
CA ALA A 101 8.93 14.72 15.02
C ALA A 101 9.42 14.34 16.43
N ILE A 102 10.17 15.23 17.08
CA ILE A 102 10.63 15.08 18.47
C ILE A 102 9.45 15.11 19.45
N ASN A 103 8.46 15.98 19.21
CA ASN A 103 7.32 16.13 20.10
C ASN A 103 6.18 15.13 19.80
N PHE A 104 6.25 14.41 18.67
CA PHE A 104 5.18 13.53 18.22
C PHE A 104 4.94 12.38 19.21
N CYS A 105 3.70 12.25 19.68
CA CYS A 105 3.30 11.32 20.74
C CYS A 105 4.22 11.37 21.97
N GLY A 106 4.63 12.58 22.40
CA GLY A 106 5.53 12.77 23.53
C GLY A 106 6.95 12.24 23.29
N GLY A 107 7.39 12.20 22.03
CA GLY A 107 8.74 11.78 21.62
C GLY A 107 9.01 10.28 21.65
N LYS A 108 7.99 9.48 21.93
CA LYS A 108 8.07 8.01 21.97
C LYS A 108 7.75 7.35 20.63
N SER A 109 7.24 8.11 19.67
CA SER A 109 6.87 7.57 18.37
C SER A 109 8.09 7.21 17.52
N THR A 110 7.93 6.20 16.69
CA THR A 110 8.87 5.78 15.65
C THR A 110 8.32 5.98 14.25
N ARG A 111 7.12 6.59 14.10
CA ARG A 111 6.42 6.72 12.81
C ARG A 111 6.98 7.79 11.86
N PRO A 112 7.41 8.97 12.32
CA PRO A 112 7.92 9.99 11.41
C PRO A 112 9.11 9.48 10.58
N PHE A 113 9.07 9.73 9.28
CA PHE A 113 10.03 9.29 8.26
C PHE A 113 10.37 7.79 8.35
N ALA A 114 9.41 6.97 8.78
CA ALA A 114 9.64 5.54 8.94
C ALA A 114 9.46 4.78 7.64
N ARG A 115 10.33 3.78 7.48
CA ARG A 115 10.38 2.89 6.33
C ARG A 115 9.65 1.60 6.62
N LEU A 116 8.77 1.22 5.69
CA LEU A 116 8.14 -0.09 5.71
C LEU A 116 9.16 -1.18 5.36
N TRP A 117 8.90 -2.40 5.79
CA TRP A 117 9.64 -3.57 5.36
C TRP A 117 8.73 -4.65 4.77
N TRP A 118 9.33 -5.62 4.08
CA TRP A 118 8.63 -6.66 3.32
C TRP A 118 7.80 -7.61 4.20
N ASP A 119 8.13 -7.72 5.49
CA ASP A 119 7.45 -8.56 6.47
C ASP A 119 6.52 -7.76 7.41
N GLU A 120 6.23 -6.51 7.06
CA GLU A 120 5.32 -5.64 7.79
C GLU A 120 4.01 -5.44 7.04
N THR A 121 2.99 -4.96 7.76
CA THR A 121 1.69 -4.61 7.19
C THR A 121 1.40 -3.13 7.37
N VAL A 122 0.61 -2.57 6.46
CA VAL A 122 0.05 -1.23 6.60
C VAL A 122 -1.32 -1.38 7.25
N ALA A 123 -1.44 -0.95 8.51
CA ALA A 123 -2.67 -1.12 9.29
C ALA A 123 -3.91 -0.48 8.63
N THR A 124 -3.74 0.70 8.04
CA THR A 124 -4.79 1.37 7.26
C THR A 124 -4.14 2.23 6.19
N VAL A 125 -4.58 2.05 4.94
CA VAL A 125 -4.16 2.91 3.83
C VAL A 125 -4.96 4.21 3.91
N LEU A 126 -4.27 5.33 4.12
CA LEU A 126 -4.89 6.64 4.29
C LEU A 126 -4.91 7.44 2.98
N CYS A 127 -5.77 8.46 2.93
CA CYS A 127 -5.96 9.35 1.78
C CYS A 127 -4.75 10.22 1.43
N ARG A 128 -3.73 10.24 2.28
CA ARG A 128 -2.50 10.99 2.07
C ARG A 128 -1.29 10.18 2.56
N PRO A 129 -0.27 9.98 1.71
CA PRO A 129 0.97 9.33 2.10
C PRO A 129 1.85 10.36 2.82
N ASP A 130 1.57 10.60 4.10
CA ASP A 130 2.28 11.60 4.90
C ASP A 130 3.48 10.98 5.64
N PRO A 131 4.74 11.22 5.19
CA PRO A 131 5.91 10.70 5.88
C PRO A 131 6.13 11.37 7.24
N HIS A 132 5.45 12.48 7.56
CA HIS A 132 5.66 13.19 8.82
C HIS A 132 5.04 12.48 10.02
N SER A 133 4.03 11.63 9.78
CA SER A 133 3.26 10.96 10.84
C SER A 133 3.01 9.46 10.60
N GLN A 134 3.37 8.93 9.43
CA GLN A 134 3.08 7.56 9.01
C GLN A 134 4.33 6.78 8.60
N VAL A 135 4.26 5.45 8.76
CA VAL A 135 5.22 4.50 8.19
C VAL A 135 4.82 4.23 6.74
N ILE A 136 5.39 5.01 5.81
CA ILE A 136 4.94 5.01 4.40
C ILE A 136 6.10 5.10 3.39
N LEU A 137 7.34 5.11 3.84
CA LEU A 137 8.49 5.08 2.92
C LEU A 137 8.67 3.67 2.35
N HIS A 138 9.02 3.60 1.07
CA HIS A 138 9.27 2.34 0.38
C HIS A 138 10.48 1.60 1.01
N PRO A 139 10.46 0.26 1.12
CA PRO A 139 11.54 -0.51 1.77
C PRO A 139 12.96 -0.25 1.24
N GLU A 140 13.08 -0.01 -0.07
CA GLU A 140 14.40 0.13 -0.72
C GLU A 140 14.60 1.44 -1.49
N GLN A 141 13.57 2.27 -1.62
CA GLN A 141 13.59 3.45 -2.49
C GLN A 141 13.32 4.70 -1.66
N ASP A 142 13.96 5.82 -2.02
CA ASP A 142 13.87 7.07 -1.26
C ASP A 142 12.64 7.89 -1.67
N ARG A 143 11.47 7.28 -1.48
CA ARG A 143 10.15 7.82 -1.78
C ARG A 143 9.09 7.23 -0.86
N VAL A 144 7.93 7.88 -0.79
CA VAL A 144 6.70 7.28 -0.26
C VAL A 144 6.19 6.16 -1.18
N LEU A 145 5.30 5.31 -0.66
CA LEU A 145 4.54 4.37 -1.49
C LEU A 145 3.80 5.12 -2.60
N THR A 146 3.72 4.52 -3.78
CA THR A 146 2.99 5.03 -4.94
C THR A 146 1.49 4.82 -4.79
N VAL A 147 0.69 5.56 -5.57
CA VAL A 147 -0.77 5.35 -5.64
C VAL A 147 -1.08 3.88 -5.94
N ARG A 148 -0.38 3.28 -6.92
CA ARG A 148 -0.58 1.87 -7.27
C ARG A 148 -0.21 0.89 -6.17
N GLU A 149 0.87 1.13 -5.43
CA GLU A 149 1.23 0.29 -4.28
C GLU A 149 0.15 0.36 -3.18
N CYS A 150 -0.37 1.56 -2.88
CA CYS A 150 -1.49 1.74 -1.97
C CYS A 150 -2.78 1.08 -2.48
N ALA A 151 -3.07 1.18 -3.77
CA ALA A 151 -4.23 0.54 -4.39
C ALA A 151 -4.16 -0.99 -4.28
N ARG A 152 -2.97 -1.57 -4.45
CA ARG A 152 -2.76 -3.01 -4.24
C ARG A 152 -2.94 -3.43 -2.80
N LEU A 153 -2.52 -2.60 -1.83
CA LEU A 153 -2.81 -2.86 -0.41
C LEU A 153 -4.33 -2.90 -0.12
N GLN A 154 -5.12 -2.11 -0.85
CA GLN A 154 -6.60 -2.16 -0.82
C GLN A 154 -7.20 -3.25 -1.72
N GLY A 155 -6.37 -4.07 -2.36
CA GLY A 155 -6.78 -5.18 -3.21
C GLY A 155 -7.39 -4.78 -4.55
N PHE A 156 -7.19 -3.54 -5.01
CA PHE A 156 -7.61 -3.14 -6.35
C PHE A 156 -6.89 -3.99 -7.42
N PRO A 157 -7.61 -4.43 -8.46
CA PRO A 157 -6.96 -5.03 -9.62
C PRO A 157 -6.15 -3.96 -10.36
N ASP A 158 -5.04 -4.38 -10.98
CA ASP A 158 -4.09 -3.47 -11.62
C ASP A 158 -4.65 -2.78 -12.87
N TYR A 159 -5.70 -3.33 -13.48
CA TYR A 159 -6.43 -2.68 -14.58
C TYR A 159 -7.33 -1.54 -14.12
N TYR A 160 -7.60 -1.37 -12.82
CA TYR A 160 -8.47 -0.30 -12.34
C TYR A 160 -7.74 1.03 -12.42
N GLU A 161 -8.25 1.97 -13.22
CA GLU A 161 -7.65 3.29 -13.44
C GLU A 161 -8.27 4.33 -12.51
N PHE A 162 -7.42 5.20 -11.93
CA PHE A 162 -7.87 6.31 -11.09
C PHE A 162 -7.79 7.64 -11.86
N CYS A 163 -8.78 8.50 -11.64
CA CYS A 163 -8.89 9.79 -12.30
C CYS A 163 -8.39 10.95 -11.41
N GLY A 164 -8.15 12.12 -12.00
CA GLY A 164 -7.72 13.31 -11.28
C GLY A 164 -6.22 13.42 -11.07
N ASP A 165 -5.80 14.34 -10.20
CA ASP A 165 -4.40 14.55 -9.83
C ASP A 165 -3.86 13.47 -8.88
N VAL A 166 -2.56 13.49 -8.57
CA VAL A 166 -1.94 12.46 -7.72
C VAL A 166 -2.55 12.41 -6.32
N LYS A 167 -2.92 13.56 -5.73
CA LYS A 167 -3.48 13.64 -4.38
C LYS A 167 -4.92 13.11 -4.36
N GLU A 168 -5.72 13.48 -5.35
CA GLU A 168 -7.08 12.98 -5.55
C GLU A 168 -7.10 11.46 -5.73
N ARG A 169 -6.10 10.90 -6.44
CA ARG A 169 -5.96 9.45 -6.58
C ARG A 169 -5.64 8.76 -5.26
N TYR A 170 -4.76 9.30 -4.42
CA TYR A 170 -4.57 8.76 -3.06
C TYR A 170 -5.86 8.83 -2.22
N CYS A 171 -6.63 9.90 -2.35
CA CYS A 171 -7.90 10.05 -1.66
C CYS A 171 -8.93 9.00 -2.09
N GLN A 172 -9.04 8.73 -3.40
CA GLN A 172 -9.88 7.65 -3.93
C GLN A 172 -9.49 6.29 -3.37
N VAL A 173 -8.18 5.98 -3.31
CA VAL A 173 -7.69 4.72 -2.75
C VAL A 173 -7.94 4.62 -1.24
N GLY A 174 -7.65 5.69 -0.48
CA GLY A 174 -7.76 5.68 0.97
C GLY A 174 -9.21 5.61 1.49
N ASN A 175 -10.15 6.22 0.77
CA ASN A 175 -11.58 6.19 1.12
C ASN A 175 -12.29 4.92 0.64
N ALA A 176 -11.67 4.13 -0.24
CA ALA A 176 -12.29 2.93 -0.78
C ALA A 176 -12.42 1.83 0.28
N VAL A 177 -13.48 1.04 0.16
CA VAL A 177 -13.57 -0.26 0.82
C VAL A 177 -12.65 -1.23 0.08
N ALA A 178 -11.88 -2.02 0.83
CA ALA A 178 -11.01 -3.04 0.24
C ALA A 178 -11.79 -3.95 -0.72
N VAL A 179 -11.32 -4.05 -1.97
CA VAL A 179 -12.05 -4.75 -3.04
C VAL A 179 -12.34 -6.22 -2.70
N PRO A 180 -11.42 -6.99 -2.05
CA PRO A 180 -11.72 -8.36 -1.64
C PRO A 180 -12.86 -8.46 -0.62
N VAL A 181 -13.02 -7.47 0.26
CA VAL A 181 -14.13 -7.40 1.22
C VAL A 181 -15.44 -7.17 0.47
N ALA A 182 -15.48 -6.19 -0.42
CA ALA A 182 -16.66 -5.93 -1.26
C ALA A 182 -17.03 -7.15 -2.12
N ARG A 183 -16.04 -7.87 -2.65
CA ARG A 183 -16.25 -9.11 -3.43
C ARG A 183 -16.89 -10.23 -2.59
N ALA A 184 -16.41 -10.45 -1.36
CA ALA A 184 -16.99 -11.44 -0.46
C ALA A 184 -18.44 -11.11 -0.09
N LEU A 185 -18.72 -9.83 0.19
CA LEU A 185 -20.09 -9.35 0.44
C LEU A 185 -20.98 -9.51 -0.80
N GLY A 186 -20.47 -9.20 -1.99
CA GLY A 186 -21.17 -9.40 -3.25
C GLY A 186 -21.50 -10.87 -3.53
N TYR A 187 -20.59 -11.78 -3.19
CA TYR A 187 -20.85 -13.23 -3.28
C TYR A 187 -21.99 -13.65 -2.33
N ALA A 188 -21.94 -13.24 -1.06
CA ALA A 188 -23.00 -13.52 -0.10
C ALA A 188 -24.37 -12.96 -0.55
N LEU A 189 -24.38 -11.73 -1.09
CA LEU A 189 -25.57 -11.13 -1.68
C LEU A 189 -26.10 -11.95 -2.87
N GLY A 190 -25.22 -12.41 -3.76
CA GLY A 190 -25.59 -13.25 -4.89
C GLY A 190 -26.19 -14.60 -4.48
N MET A 191 -25.66 -15.22 -3.43
CA MET A 191 -26.21 -16.46 -2.85
C MET A 191 -27.60 -16.22 -2.25
N ALA A 192 -27.78 -15.13 -1.50
CA ALA A 192 -29.06 -14.78 -0.90
C ALA A 192 -30.13 -14.45 -1.95
N ALA A 193 -29.78 -13.69 -2.99
CA ALA A 193 -30.68 -13.37 -4.10
C ALA A 193 -31.17 -14.62 -4.85
N GLN A 194 -30.33 -15.66 -4.93
CA GLN A 194 -30.68 -16.95 -5.52
C GLN A 194 -31.35 -17.92 -4.53
N LYS A 195 -31.57 -17.52 -3.28
CA LYS A 195 -32.11 -18.35 -2.20
C LYS A 195 -31.27 -19.61 -1.93
N LEU A 196 -29.96 -19.48 -2.10
CA LEU A 196 -28.98 -20.55 -1.84
C LEU A 196 -28.27 -20.37 -0.48
N SER A 197 -28.61 -19.32 0.28
CA SER A 197 -28.10 -19.08 1.63
C SER A 197 -29.04 -19.64 2.70
N GLY A 198 -28.47 -20.11 3.83
CA GLY A 198 -29.24 -20.39 5.05
C GLY A 198 -29.49 -19.13 5.89
N ASP A 199 -30.14 -19.31 7.04
CA ASP A 199 -30.46 -18.23 8.01
C ASP A 199 -29.30 -17.91 8.98
N GLU A 200 -28.14 -18.54 8.78
CA GLU A 200 -26.97 -18.37 9.63
C GLU A 200 -26.32 -16.98 9.45
N PRO A 201 -25.82 -16.35 10.52
CA PRO A 201 -25.20 -15.02 10.44
C PRO A 201 -23.84 -15.02 9.71
N LEU A 202 -23.26 -16.20 9.49
CA LEU A 202 -21.96 -16.38 8.85
C LEU A 202 -22.06 -17.33 7.66
N THR A 203 -21.28 -17.05 6.61
CA THR A 203 -21.14 -17.92 5.44
C THR A 203 -19.68 -18.24 5.21
N THR A 204 -19.40 -19.50 4.90
CA THR A 204 -18.06 -19.95 4.51
C THR A 204 -17.88 -19.77 3.00
N LEU A 205 -16.85 -19.05 2.59
CA LEU A 205 -16.53 -18.86 1.17
C LEU A 205 -15.91 -20.14 0.58
N PRO A 206 -16.06 -20.37 -0.75
CA PRO A 206 -15.40 -21.48 -1.43
C PRO A 206 -13.87 -21.49 -1.23
N PRO A 207 -13.22 -22.66 -1.33
CA PRO A 207 -11.77 -22.74 -1.21
C PRO A 207 -11.07 -21.86 -2.26
N LYS A 208 -9.97 -21.22 -1.86
CA LYS A 208 -9.15 -20.31 -2.69
C LYS A 208 -9.87 -19.04 -3.20
N PHE A 209 -11.06 -18.71 -2.70
CA PHE A 209 -11.82 -17.52 -3.12
C PHE A 209 -10.99 -16.22 -3.17
N SER A 210 -10.14 -16.01 -2.16
CA SER A 210 -9.33 -14.79 -2.02
C SER A 210 -8.28 -14.57 -3.14
N HIS A 211 -7.87 -15.62 -3.86
CA HIS A 211 -6.83 -15.55 -4.88
C HIS A 211 -7.26 -16.12 -6.24
N SER A 212 -8.48 -16.65 -6.33
CA SER A 212 -9.04 -17.15 -7.59
C SER A 212 -9.80 -16.05 -8.31
N THR A 213 -9.58 -15.92 -9.61
CA THR A 213 -10.46 -15.12 -10.49
C THR A 213 -11.85 -15.75 -10.60
N THR A 214 -12.83 -15.03 -11.14
CA THR A 214 -14.19 -15.57 -11.31
C THR A 214 -14.19 -16.77 -12.24
N ILE A 215 -13.41 -16.73 -13.34
CA ILE A 215 -13.26 -17.87 -14.25
C ILE A 215 -12.67 -19.09 -13.52
N GLN A 216 -11.62 -18.90 -12.73
CA GLN A 216 -10.99 -19.99 -11.97
C GLN A 216 -11.95 -20.61 -10.95
N LEU A 217 -12.79 -19.79 -10.30
CA LEU A 217 -13.82 -20.30 -9.40
C LEU A 217 -14.86 -21.13 -10.15
N LEU A 218 -15.38 -20.64 -11.29
CA LEU A 218 -16.35 -21.37 -12.11
C LEU A 218 -15.78 -22.71 -12.60
N GLN A 219 -14.53 -22.74 -13.05
CA GLN A 219 -13.83 -23.98 -13.47
C GLN A 219 -13.64 -24.96 -12.30
N SER A 220 -13.34 -24.46 -11.11
CA SER A 220 -13.20 -25.32 -9.93
C SER A 220 -14.52 -25.97 -9.50
N LEU A 221 -15.65 -25.27 -9.71
CA LEU A 221 -16.99 -25.78 -9.44
C LEU A 221 -17.43 -26.80 -10.49
N SER A 222 -17.02 -26.65 -11.76
CA SER A 222 -17.35 -27.61 -12.82
C SER A 222 -16.54 -28.90 -12.77
N ASN A 223 -15.29 -28.86 -12.25
CA ASN A 223 -14.41 -30.03 -12.15
C ASN A 223 -14.55 -30.80 -10.83
N GLY A 224 -15.45 -30.36 -9.94
CA GLY A 224 -15.76 -31.00 -8.66
C GLY A 224 -16.99 -31.91 -8.68
N VAL A 225 -17.51 -32.25 -9.88
CA VAL A 225 -18.61 -33.21 -10.12
C VAL A 225 -18.05 -34.46 -10.77
#